data_AF-A0A0C4F447-F1
#
_entry.id   AF-A0A0C4F447-F1
#
_cell.length_a   1.000
_cell.length_b   1.000
_cell.length_c   1.000
_cell.angle_alpha   90.00
_cell.angle_beta   90.00
_cell.angle_gamma   90.00
#
_symmetry.space_group_name_H-M   'P 1'
#
loop_
_entity.id
_entity.type
_entity.pdbx_description
1 polymer ?
#
loop_
_entity_poly.entity_id
_entity_poly.type
_entity_poly.pdbx_seq_one_letter_code
_entity_poly.pdbx_strand_id
1 'polypeptide(L)'
;MEPAADSNPTNQSNAGSKIASNPSSLGSTPPPTEQDLMQNIPGHPVHAPSFCEFALQNLPSAPPASLARREAILPTELQEITTEEFDRSIKEAARSTQAILALKLPQSCKHKAQDLVSSIKQSKRKWEETSIVPDDEDIKIA
;
A
#
# COMPACT_ATOMS: atom_id res chain seq x y z
N MET A 1 -22.76 24.30 51.70
CA MET A 1 -23.54 25.53 51.47
C MET A 1 -22.84 26.27 50.35
N GLU A 2 -23.54 26.35 49.22
CA GLU A 2 -23.23 27.00 47.93
C GLU A 2 -23.01 28.54 48.07
N PRO A 3 -22.62 29.32 47.01
CA PRO A 3 -22.93 29.07 45.61
C PRO A 3 -21.86 29.31 44.53
N ALA A 4 -22.16 28.71 43.38
CA ALA A 4 -21.59 29.00 42.07
C ALA A 4 -22.07 30.37 41.55
N ALA A 5 -21.23 31.03 40.73
CA ALA A 5 -21.68 32.10 39.84
C ALA A 5 -20.96 32.00 38.49
N ASP A 6 -21.81 31.86 37.49
CA ASP A 6 -21.63 31.77 36.05
C ASP A 6 -21.20 33.11 35.44
N SER A 7 -20.39 33.11 34.38
CA SER A 7 -20.22 34.24 33.45
C SER A 7 -19.46 33.81 32.18
N ASN A 8 -20.23 33.61 31.12
CA ASN A 8 -19.84 33.37 29.71
C ASN A 8 -19.19 34.65 29.07
N PRO A 9 -18.50 34.56 27.91
CA PRO A 9 -17.48 35.51 27.48
C PRO A 9 -18.04 36.66 26.64
N THR A 10 -17.40 37.83 26.76
CA THR A 10 -17.57 38.95 25.82
C THR A 10 -16.39 39.00 24.86
N ASN A 11 -16.70 38.59 23.64
CA ASN A 11 -16.36 39.17 22.34
C ASN A 11 -15.44 40.40 22.23
N GLN A 12 -14.75 40.45 21.07
CA GLN A 12 -13.96 41.54 20.45
C GLN A 12 -12.47 41.55 20.85
N SER A 13 -11.49 41.65 19.94
CA SER A 13 -11.53 42.05 18.53
C SER A 13 -10.29 41.53 17.78
N ASN A 14 -10.56 41.28 16.50
CA ASN A 14 -9.69 41.04 15.37
C ASN A 14 -8.50 42.02 15.25
N ALA A 15 -7.28 41.50 15.17
CA ALA A 15 -6.15 42.15 14.50
C ALA A 15 -5.38 41.08 13.72
N GLY A 16 -5.51 41.12 12.41
CA GLY A 16 -5.16 40.05 11.50
C GLY A 16 -3.67 39.75 11.43
N SER A 17 -3.34 38.47 11.53
CA SER A 17 -2.21 37.91 10.79
C SER A 17 -2.80 37.16 9.61
N LYS A 18 -2.74 37.78 8.42
CA LYS A 18 -3.06 37.12 7.15
C LYS A 18 -2.02 36.03 6.91
N ILE A 19 -2.23 34.84 7.46
CA ILE A 19 -1.62 33.64 6.92
C ILE A 19 -2.44 33.32 5.69
N ALA A 20 -1.98 33.82 4.54
CA ALA A 20 -2.48 33.41 3.25
C ALA A 20 -2.22 31.91 3.12
N SER A 21 -3.23 31.11 3.46
CA SER A 21 -3.32 29.73 3.01
C SER A 21 -3.41 29.77 1.48
N ASN A 22 -2.28 29.67 0.80
CA ASN A 22 -2.26 29.32 -0.62
C ASN A 22 -2.57 27.82 -0.73
N PRO A 23 -3.74 27.41 -1.23
CA PRO A 23 -4.08 26.02 -1.43
C PRO A 23 -3.73 25.66 -2.87
N SER A 24 -2.43 25.59 -3.20
CA SER A 24 -2.03 25.26 -4.57
C SER A 24 -0.54 24.94 -4.67
N SER A 25 -0.10 23.87 -4.03
CA SER A 25 1.22 23.29 -4.37
C SER A 25 1.36 21.81 -3.99
N LEU A 26 0.28 21.04 -4.08
CA LEU A 26 0.36 19.58 -3.95
C LEU A 26 -0.59 18.98 -4.98
N GLY A 27 -0.06 18.66 -6.16
CA GLY A 27 -0.76 17.80 -7.13
C GLY A 27 -0.99 18.35 -8.53
N SER A 28 -0.37 19.46 -8.93
CA SER A 28 -0.40 19.85 -10.35
C SER A 28 0.94 19.51 -10.99
N THR A 29 1.00 18.44 -11.78
CA THR A 29 2.08 18.33 -12.77
C THR A 29 1.99 19.56 -13.67
N PRO A 30 3.11 20.27 -13.94
CA PRO A 30 3.08 21.37 -14.88
C PRO A 30 2.58 20.85 -16.24
N PRO A 31 1.89 21.69 -17.04
CA PRO A 31 1.57 21.30 -18.40
C PRO A 31 2.86 20.91 -19.14
N PRO A 32 2.81 19.93 -20.06
CA PRO A 32 3.98 19.50 -20.81
C PRO A 32 4.70 20.69 -21.44
N THR A 33 6.03 20.72 -21.34
CA THR A 33 6.86 21.74 -21.98
C THR A 33 6.81 21.56 -23.50
N GLU A 34 7.04 22.61 -24.29
CA GLU A 34 7.17 22.46 -25.75
C GLU A 34 8.24 21.42 -26.14
N GLN A 35 9.32 21.34 -25.36
CA GLN A 35 10.35 20.32 -25.51
C GLN A 35 9.82 18.90 -25.25
N ASP A 36 8.92 18.72 -24.27
CA ASP A 36 8.27 17.43 -24.00
C ASP A 36 7.34 17.06 -25.16
N LEU A 37 6.64 18.05 -25.71
CA LEU A 37 5.76 17.86 -26.85
C LEU A 37 6.54 17.45 -28.11
N MET A 38 7.67 18.09 -28.38
CA MET A 38 8.54 17.77 -29.52
C MET A 38 9.23 16.40 -29.40
N GLN A 39 9.52 15.95 -28.17
CA GLN A 39 10.13 14.64 -27.95
C GLN A 39 9.12 13.50 -27.98
N ASN A 40 7.88 13.73 -27.51
CA ASN A 40 6.88 12.69 -27.34
C ASN A 40 5.87 12.62 -28.49
N ILE A 41 5.64 13.73 -29.21
CA ILE A 41 4.79 13.73 -30.40
C ILE A 41 5.70 13.62 -31.63
N PRO A 42 5.57 12.55 -32.43
CA PRO A 42 6.28 12.47 -33.69
C PRO A 42 5.93 13.68 -34.54
N GLY A 43 6.92 14.46 -34.97
CA GLY A 43 6.74 15.68 -35.78
C GLY A 43 6.17 15.45 -37.19
N HIS A 44 5.67 14.24 -37.46
CA HIS A 44 5.03 13.83 -38.70
C HIS A 44 3.73 13.07 -38.35
N PRO A 45 2.67 13.17 -39.16
CA PRO A 45 1.47 12.38 -38.98
C PRO A 45 1.84 10.89 -39.00
N VAL A 46 1.75 10.23 -37.85
CA VAL A 46 1.94 8.79 -37.78
C VAL A 46 0.67 8.14 -38.32
N HIS A 47 0.79 7.48 -39.48
CA HIS A 47 -0.30 6.68 -40.00
C HIS A 47 -0.56 5.51 -39.04
N ALA A 48 -1.82 5.28 -38.65
CA ALA A 48 -2.17 4.14 -37.83
C ALA A 48 -1.77 2.84 -38.57
N PRO A 49 -1.04 1.91 -37.93
CA PRO A 49 -0.62 0.70 -38.61
C PRO A 49 -1.85 -0.08 -39.08
N SER A 50 -1.75 -0.68 -40.26
CA SER A 50 -2.74 -1.64 -40.72
C SER A 50 -2.80 -2.85 -39.78
N PHE A 51 -3.92 -3.57 -39.79
CA PHE A 51 -4.08 -4.78 -38.96
C PHE A 51 -2.95 -5.80 -39.18
N CYS A 52 -2.50 -5.97 -40.43
CA CYS A 52 -1.39 -6.84 -40.76
C CYS A 52 -0.06 -6.32 -40.19
N GLU A 53 0.21 -5.01 -40.28
CA GLU A 53 1.42 -4.42 -39.68
C GLU A 53 1.43 -4.56 -38.17
N PHE A 54 0.28 -4.35 -37.50
CA PHE A 54 0.13 -4.55 -36.06
C PHE A 54 0.41 -6.00 -35.66
N ALA A 55 -0.17 -6.98 -36.37
CA ALA A 55 0.05 -8.40 -36.10
C ALA A 55 1.52 -8.84 -36.27
N LEU A 56 2.27 -8.14 -37.13
CA LEU A 56 3.70 -8.39 -37.39
C LEU A 56 4.65 -7.63 -36.45
N GLN A 57 4.15 -6.80 -35.53
CA GLN A 57 4.99 -6.09 -34.52
C GLN A 57 5.64 -7.02 -33.49
N ASN A 58 5.43 -8.33 -33.58
CA ASN A 58 6.16 -9.35 -32.82
C ASN A 58 7.66 -9.48 -33.21
N LEU A 59 8.23 -8.53 -33.97
CA LEU A 59 9.67 -8.35 -34.03
C LEU A 59 10.19 -8.07 -32.61
N PRO A 60 11.40 -8.52 -32.24
CA PRO A 60 11.87 -8.44 -30.86
C PRO A 60 11.75 -7.01 -30.36
N SER A 61 10.75 -6.80 -29.50
CA SER A 61 10.59 -5.59 -28.73
C SER A 61 11.94 -5.30 -28.11
N ALA A 62 12.39 -4.05 -28.20
CA ALA A 62 13.58 -3.62 -27.48
C ALA A 62 13.49 -4.18 -26.05
N PRO A 63 14.60 -4.69 -25.48
CA PRO A 63 14.57 -5.21 -24.12
C PRO A 63 13.86 -4.19 -23.24
N PRO A 64 12.93 -4.65 -22.38
CA PRO A 64 12.12 -3.75 -21.58
C PRO A 64 13.04 -2.71 -20.96
N ALA A 65 12.66 -1.43 -21.09
CA ALA A 65 13.43 -0.34 -20.53
C ALA A 65 13.78 -0.72 -19.08
N SER A 66 15.07 -0.70 -18.75
CA SER A 66 15.53 -1.12 -17.44
C SER A 66 14.78 -0.30 -16.39
N LEU A 67 13.92 -0.95 -15.60
CA LEU A 67 13.22 -0.35 -14.48
C LEU A 67 14.16 -0.14 -13.28
N ALA A 68 15.47 -0.05 -13.51
CA ALA A 68 16.46 0.35 -12.52
C ALA A 68 16.25 1.84 -12.21
N ARG A 69 15.20 2.13 -11.44
CA ARG A 69 14.93 3.48 -10.96
C ARG A 69 16.02 3.83 -9.95
N ARG A 70 16.65 4.97 -10.17
CA ARG A 70 17.74 5.48 -9.32
C ARG A 70 17.23 5.97 -7.95
N GLU A 71 15.93 6.21 -7.85
CA GLU A 71 15.26 6.86 -6.72
C GLU A 71 14.02 6.06 -6.30
N ALA A 72 13.76 6.00 -4.99
CA ALA A 72 12.60 5.35 -4.42
C ALA A 72 11.31 6.06 -4.86
N ILE A 73 10.30 5.29 -5.30
CA ILE A 73 8.99 5.81 -5.73
C ILE A 73 8.21 6.38 -4.54
N LEU A 74 8.35 5.70 -3.41
CA LEU A 74 7.70 6.03 -2.17
C LEU A 74 8.73 6.68 -1.25
N PRO A 75 8.34 7.72 -0.49
CA PRO A 75 9.20 8.29 0.55
C PRO A 75 9.48 7.31 1.69
N THR A 76 8.74 6.20 1.77
CA THR A 76 8.90 5.12 2.74
C THR A 76 9.28 3.83 2.03
N GLU A 77 10.31 3.16 2.54
CA GLU A 77 10.66 1.80 2.15
C GLU A 77 9.55 0.83 2.61
N LEU A 78 9.19 -0.13 1.76
CA LEU A 78 8.33 -1.23 2.20
C LEU A 78 9.11 -2.05 3.22
N GLN A 79 8.64 -2.09 4.46
CA GLN A 79 9.28 -2.88 5.50
C GLN A 79 9.06 -4.37 5.23
N GLU A 80 10.15 -5.07 4.96
CA GLU A 80 10.17 -6.53 4.96
C GLU A 80 10.03 -7.03 6.40
N ILE A 81 9.23 -8.08 6.59
CA ILE A 81 9.05 -8.69 7.91
C ILE A 81 10.34 -9.44 8.24
N THR A 82 11.04 -8.99 9.29
CA THR A 82 12.25 -9.66 9.76
C THR A 82 11.93 -11.04 10.34
N THR A 83 12.92 -11.92 10.41
CA THR A 83 12.80 -13.26 10.99
C THR A 83 12.31 -13.22 12.45
N GLU A 84 12.77 -12.25 13.23
CA GLU A 84 12.37 -12.08 14.63
C GLU A 84 10.93 -11.55 14.76
N GLU A 85 10.53 -10.65 13.87
CA GLU A 85 9.15 -10.15 13.80
C GLU A 85 8.18 -11.25 13.38
N PHE A 86 8.57 -12.06 12.40
CA PHE A 86 7.78 -13.21 11.97
C PHE A 86 7.63 -14.22 13.11
N ASP A 87 8.71 -14.55 13.83
CA ASP A 87 8.66 -15.46 14.97
C ASP A 87 7.76 -14.94 16.11
N ARG A 88 7.84 -13.64 16.43
CA ARG A 88 6.93 -13.00 17.40
C ARG A 88 5.48 -13.09 16.92
N SER A 89 5.24 -12.70 15.66
CA SER A 89 3.93 -12.68 15.03
C SER A 89 3.27 -14.06 15.03
N ILE A 90 3.98 -15.11 14.60
CA ILE A 90 3.42 -16.46 14.52
C ILE A 90 3.11 -17.04 15.91
N LYS A 91 3.91 -16.71 16.93
CA LYS A 91 3.65 -17.08 18.33
C LYS A 91 2.42 -16.37 18.89
N GLU A 92 2.26 -15.08 18.60
CA GLU A 92 1.07 -14.32 18.99
C GLU A 92 -0.17 -14.83 18.28
N ALA A 93 -0.11 -15.06 16.97
CA ALA A 93 -1.18 -15.63 16.18
C ALA A 93 -1.63 -16.99 16.73
N ALA A 94 -0.69 -17.88 17.08
CA ALA A 94 -1.00 -19.17 17.69
C ALA A 94 -1.75 -19.02 19.02
N ARG A 95 -1.31 -18.09 19.87
CA ARG A 95 -1.94 -17.79 21.17
C ARG A 95 -3.34 -17.23 21.00
N SER A 96 -3.49 -16.23 20.13
CA SER A 96 -4.77 -15.58 19.84
C SER A 96 -5.78 -16.56 19.27
N THR A 97 -5.33 -17.46 18.39
CA THR A 97 -6.24 -18.44 17.78
C THR A 97 -6.70 -19.50 18.78
N GLN A 98 -5.83 -19.90 19.70
CA GLN A 98 -6.22 -20.76 20.82
C GLN A 98 -7.27 -20.07 21.71
N ALA A 99 -7.13 -18.76 21.95
CA ALA A 99 -8.11 -17.98 22.69
C ALA A 99 -9.46 -17.88 21.96
N ILE A 100 -9.46 -17.67 20.64
CA ILE A 100 -10.67 -17.66 19.81
C ILE A 100 -11.39 -19.02 19.92
N LEU A 101 -10.65 -20.12 19.83
CA LEU A 101 -11.23 -21.46 19.91
C LEU A 101 -11.86 -21.76 21.28
N ALA A 102 -11.37 -21.12 22.34
CA ALA A 102 -11.89 -21.27 23.70
C ALA A 102 -13.22 -20.51 23.93
N LEU A 103 -13.60 -19.61 23.02
CA LEU A 103 -14.88 -18.90 23.09
C LEU A 103 -16.05 -19.84 22.83
N LYS A 104 -17.24 -19.47 23.32
CA LYS A 104 -18.50 -20.14 22.96
C LYS A 104 -18.93 -19.73 21.56
N LEU A 105 -18.45 -20.45 20.56
CA LEU A 105 -18.75 -20.20 19.15
C LEU A 105 -19.90 -21.09 18.64
N PRO A 106 -20.74 -20.60 17.71
CA PRO A 106 -21.61 -21.45 16.91
C PRO A 106 -20.82 -22.51 16.14
N GLN A 107 -21.46 -23.63 15.80
CA GLN A 107 -20.77 -24.78 15.22
C GLN A 107 -20.04 -24.47 13.91
N SER A 108 -20.62 -23.64 13.03
CA SER A 108 -19.97 -23.20 11.78
C SER A 108 -18.71 -22.37 12.05
N CYS A 109 -18.76 -21.46 13.02
CA CYS A 109 -17.62 -20.65 13.44
C CYS A 109 -16.53 -21.49 14.12
N LYS A 110 -16.93 -22.50 14.91
CA LYS A 110 -16.01 -23.42 15.58
C LYS A 110 -15.15 -24.19 14.59
N HIS A 111 -15.74 -24.70 13.50
CA HIS A 111 -14.97 -25.37 12.44
C HIS A 111 -13.94 -24.42 11.81
N LYS A 112 -14.36 -23.20 11.44
CA LYS A 112 -13.42 -22.19 10.89
C LYS A 112 -12.29 -21.85 11.86
N ALA A 113 -12.58 -21.76 13.15
CA ALA A 113 -11.56 -21.54 14.17
C ALA A 113 -10.58 -22.72 14.28
N GLN A 114 -11.05 -23.96 14.15
CA GLN A 114 -10.19 -25.15 14.12
C GLN A 114 -9.30 -25.21 12.87
N ASP A 115 -9.85 -24.86 11.70
CA ASP A 115 -9.09 -24.76 10.45
C ASP A 115 -7.99 -23.71 10.60
N LEU A 116 -8.32 -22.55 11.19
CA LEU A 116 -7.36 -21.49 11.47
C LEU A 116 -6.25 -21.94 12.44
N VAL A 117 -6.60 -22.65 13.53
CA VAL A 117 -5.60 -23.22 14.46
C VAL A 117 -4.66 -24.16 13.73
N SER A 118 -5.19 -25.02 12.86
CA SER A 118 -4.42 -26.01 12.12
C SER A 118 -3.47 -25.35 11.13
N SER A 119 -3.96 -24.35 10.39
CA SER A 119 -3.16 -23.55 9.45
C SER A 119 -2.00 -22.83 10.15
N ILE A 120 -2.26 -22.13 11.26
CA ILE A 120 -1.21 -21.41 12.00
C ILE A 120 -0.19 -22.39 12.59
N LYS A 121 -0.62 -23.54 13.11
CA LYS A 121 0.29 -24.58 13.61
C LYS A 121 1.19 -25.13 12.51
N GLN A 122 0.65 -25.34 11.31
CA GLN A 122 1.41 -25.80 10.17
C GLN A 122 2.43 -24.75 9.72
N SER A 123 2.02 -23.48 9.61
CA SER A 123 2.91 -22.37 9.27
C SER A 123 4.04 -22.21 10.29
N LYS A 124 3.71 -22.26 11.59
CA LYS A 124 4.70 -22.25 12.69
C LYS A 124 5.69 -23.41 12.59
N ARG A 125 5.22 -24.63 12.34
CA ARG A 125 6.10 -25.80 12.18
C ARG A 125 7.03 -25.61 10.98
N LYS A 126 6.50 -25.17 9.84
CA LYS A 126 7.29 -24.93 8.63
C LYS A 126 8.37 -23.90 8.90
N TRP A 127 8.02 -22.80 9.59
CA TRP A 127 8.97 -21.79 10.04
C TRP A 127 10.06 -22.36 10.95
N GLU A 128 9.71 -23.16 11.96
CA GLU A 128 10.68 -23.80 12.87
C GLU A 128 11.63 -24.76 12.13
N GLU A 129 11.15 -25.39 11.06
CA GLU A 129 11.94 -26.32 10.24
C GLU A 129 12.86 -25.58 9.25
N THR A 130 12.36 -24.55 8.57
CA THR A 130 13.11 -23.89 7.48
C THR A 130 13.87 -22.66 7.95
N SER A 131 13.41 -21.99 9.01
CA SER A 131 13.83 -20.61 9.38
C SER A 131 13.76 -19.62 8.22
N ILE A 132 12.97 -19.94 7.19
CA ILE A 132 12.74 -19.11 6.01
C ILE A 132 11.34 -18.55 6.15
N VAL A 133 11.24 -17.23 6.15
CA VAL A 133 9.95 -16.53 6.13
C VAL A 133 9.26 -16.91 4.81
N PRO A 134 8.04 -17.48 4.84
CA PRO A 134 7.33 -17.80 3.62
C PRO A 134 7.17 -16.53 2.79
N ASP A 135 7.62 -16.59 1.55
CA ASP A 135 7.33 -15.60 0.52
C ASP A 135 5.88 -15.81 0.08
N ASP A 136 4.93 -15.41 0.94
CA ASP A 136 3.50 -15.60 0.65
C ASP A 136 3.11 -14.62 -0.48
N GLU A 137 2.81 -15.22 -1.64
CA GLU A 137 2.27 -14.67 -2.89
C GLU A 137 2.49 -13.16 -3.13
N ASP A 138 3.33 -12.87 -4.13
CA ASP A 138 3.33 -11.63 -4.90
C ASP A 138 1.93 -10.99 -4.93
N ILE A 139 1.83 -9.70 -4.57
CA ILE A 139 0.67 -8.90 -4.96
C ILE A 139 0.63 -8.92 -6.48
N LYS A 140 -0.12 -9.85 -7.06
CA LYS A 140 -0.35 -9.96 -8.50
C LYS A 140 -1.13 -8.73 -8.92
N ILE A 141 -0.43 -7.74 -9.47
CA ILE A 141 -1.05 -6.67 -10.23
C ILE A 141 -1.42 -7.29 -11.58
N ALA A 142 -2.70 -7.68 -11.70
CA ALA A 142 -3.30 -8.15 -12.95
C ALA A 142 -3.81 -6.97 -13.78
#